data_AF-A0A532DSZ6-F1
#
_entry.id   AF-A0A532DSZ6-F1
#
_cell.length_a   1.000
_cell.length_b   1.000
_cell.length_c   1.000
_cell.angle_alpha   90.00
_cell.angle_beta   90.00
_cell.angle_gamma   90.00
#
_symmetry.space_group_name_H-M   'P 1'
#
loop_
_entity.id
_entity.type
_entity.pdbx_description
1 polymer ?
#
loop_
_entity_poly.entity_id
_entity_poly.type
_entity_poly.pdbx_seq_one_letter_code
_entity_poly.pdbx_strand_id
1 'polypeptide(L)'
;MGKDAIIGFAGAGAALGDRIDLSTIDANSLAAGNQAFIWGGAFTAGHLRYVGGVLQGNTNADAAAEFEIQLVGSPALVVGGAGTDILL
;
A
#
# COMPACT_ATOMS: atom_id res chain seq x y z
N MET A 1 -11.27 -7.08 -11.74
CA MET A 1 -11.20 -6.59 -10.35
C MET A 1 -11.36 -5.08 -10.38
N GLY A 2 -12.03 -4.48 -9.40
CA GLY A 2 -12.19 -3.03 -9.33
C GLY A 2 -10.89 -2.39 -8.84
N LYS A 3 -10.48 -1.29 -9.47
CA LYS A 3 -9.40 -0.42 -8.98
C LYS A 3 -10.06 0.83 -8.42
N ASP A 4 -9.86 1.10 -7.14
CA ASP A 4 -10.31 2.35 -6.55
C ASP A 4 -9.40 3.48 -7.02
N ALA A 5 -9.94 4.69 -7.14
CA ALA A 5 -9.18 5.85 -7.59
C ALA A 5 -9.26 6.97 -6.56
N ILE A 6 -8.10 7.37 -6.04
CA ILE A 6 -7.94 8.54 -5.17
C ILE A 6 -7.45 9.69 -6.06
N ILE A 7 -8.26 10.75 -6.12
CA ILE A 7 -7.96 11.98 -6.86
C ILE A 7 -7.43 13.00 -5.85
N GLY A 8 -6.30 13.64 -6.19
CA GLY A 8 -5.75 14.74 -5.40
C GLY A 8 -5.02 14.30 -4.13
N PHE A 9 -4.50 13.07 -4.08
CA PHE A 9 -3.71 12.58 -2.95
C PHE A 9 -2.48 13.48 -2.73
N ALA A 10 -2.46 14.20 -1.61
CA ALA A 10 -1.42 15.12 -1.21
C ALA A 10 -0.52 14.45 -0.16
N GLY A 11 0.36 13.55 -0.60
CA GLY A 11 1.41 12.97 0.23
C GLY A 11 2.36 14.06 0.75
N ALA A 12 2.93 13.87 1.94
CA ALA A 12 3.62 14.95 2.64
C ALA A 12 5.03 14.65 3.14
N GLY A 13 5.43 13.40 3.31
CA GLY A 13 6.54 13.17 4.24
C GLY A 13 6.27 13.91 5.57
N ALA A 14 7.26 14.59 6.17
CA ALA A 14 7.16 15.21 7.51
C ALA A 14 6.07 16.30 7.74
N ALA A 15 5.27 16.69 6.73
CA ALA A 15 4.12 17.58 6.91
C ALA A 15 2.79 16.80 7.11
N LEU A 16 1.70 17.46 7.50
CA LEU A 16 0.37 16.85 7.66
C LEU A 16 -0.29 16.60 6.29
N GLY A 17 0.16 15.58 5.56
CA GLY A 17 -0.45 15.15 4.28
C GLY A 17 -1.49 14.06 4.45
N ASP A 18 -2.05 13.66 3.31
CA ASP A 18 -2.96 12.54 3.22
C ASP A 18 -2.26 11.22 3.57
N ARG A 19 -3.02 10.28 4.13
CA ARG A 19 -2.52 8.96 4.52
C ARG A 19 -3.47 7.85 4.09
N ILE A 20 -2.89 6.75 3.62
CA ILE A 20 -3.56 5.47 3.42
C ILE A 20 -3.21 4.58 4.60
N ASP A 21 -4.21 4.22 5.39
CA ASP A 21 -4.06 3.33 6.54
C ASP A 21 -4.42 1.90 6.14
N LEU A 22 -3.43 1.01 6.18
CA LEU A 22 -3.55 -0.42 5.88
C LEU A 22 -3.35 -1.28 7.13
N SER A 23 -3.19 -0.70 8.32
CA SER A 23 -2.81 -1.40 9.56
C SER A 23 -3.82 -2.44 10.05
N THR A 24 -5.06 -2.39 9.54
CA THR A 24 -6.14 -3.32 9.88
C THR A 24 -6.34 -4.43 8.85
N ILE A 25 -5.59 -4.39 7.75
CA ILE A 25 -5.64 -5.40 6.70
C ILE A 25 -4.56 -6.44 6.98
N ASP A 26 -4.96 -7.70 7.07
CA ASP A 26 -4.02 -8.79 7.19
C ASP A 26 -3.25 -8.98 5.88
N ALA A 27 -1.96 -8.66 5.92
CA ALA A 27 -1.07 -8.72 4.77
C ALA A 27 -0.74 -10.13 4.31
N ASN A 28 -0.98 -11.18 5.11
CA ASN A 28 -0.62 -12.54 4.71
C ASN A 28 -1.56 -13.59 5.30
N SER A 29 -2.53 -14.03 4.49
CA SER A 29 -3.53 -15.03 4.89
C SER A 29 -2.96 -16.43 5.13
N LEU A 30 -1.67 -16.66 4.83
CA LEU A 30 -0.99 -17.94 5.08
C LEU A 30 -0.42 -18.03 6.51
N ALA A 31 -0.46 -16.95 7.26
CA ALA A 31 0.00 -16.89 8.63
C ALA A 31 -1.12 -16.40 9.57
N ALA A 32 -1.09 -16.86 10.81
CA ALA A 32 -2.14 -16.57 11.78
C ALA A 32 -1.92 -15.19 12.43
N GLY A 33 -2.97 -14.36 12.45
CA GLY A 33 -2.95 -13.05 13.09
C GLY A 33 -3.32 -11.95 12.09
N ASN A 34 -2.95 -10.71 12.44
CA ASN A 34 -2.99 -9.57 11.52
C ASN A 34 -1.55 -9.17 11.23
N GLN A 35 -1.08 -9.42 10.00
CA GLN A 35 0.28 -9.16 9.60
C GLN A 35 0.35 -7.79 8.93
N ALA A 36 1.32 -6.96 9.34
CA ALA A 36 1.60 -5.72 8.64
C ALA A 36 2.20 -6.00 7.26
N PHE A 37 1.90 -5.15 6.28
CA PHE A 37 2.55 -5.25 4.98
C PHE A 37 4.03 -4.86 5.04
N ILE A 38 4.78 -5.34 4.06
CA ILE A 38 6.16 -5.00 3.77
C ILE A 38 6.18 -4.11 2.53
N TRP A 39 6.81 -2.95 2.63
CA TRP A 39 6.96 -2.03 1.50
C TRP A 39 8.15 -2.41 0.61
N GLY A 40 7.90 -2.71 -0.67
CA GLY A 40 8.93 -3.10 -1.64
C GLY A 40 9.27 -4.59 -1.56
N GLY A 41 10.41 -5.00 -2.14
CA GLY A 41 10.81 -6.41 -2.21
C GLY A 41 10.15 -7.18 -3.36
N ALA A 42 10.26 -8.52 -3.32
CA ALA A 42 9.57 -9.38 -4.29
C ALA A 42 8.06 -9.34 -4.04
N PHE A 43 7.25 -9.27 -5.11
CA PHE A 43 5.80 -9.17 -4.99
C PHE A 43 5.18 -10.55 -4.69
N THR A 44 5.17 -10.91 -3.42
CA THR A 44 4.57 -12.13 -2.85
C THR A 44 3.66 -11.76 -1.67
N ALA A 45 2.96 -12.73 -1.09
CA ALA A 45 2.20 -12.56 0.16
C ALA A 45 2.92 -11.64 1.15
N GLY A 46 2.21 -10.64 1.67
CA GLY A 46 2.74 -9.67 2.62
C GLY A 46 3.31 -8.40 1.99
N HIS A 47 3.46 -8.29 0.67
CA HIS A 47 4.19 -7.19 0.05
C HIS A 47 3.29 -6.18 -0.67
N LEU A 48 3.68 -4.91 -0.55
CA LEU A 48 3.16 -3.81 -1.35
C LEU A 48 4.15 -3.46 -2.46
N ARG A 49 3.61 -3.05 -3.61
CA ARG A 49 4.37 -2.37 -4.66
C ARG A 49 3.62 -1.15 -5.15
N TYR A 50 4.38 -0.17 -5.65
CA TYR A 50 3.83 1.05 -6.23
C TYR A 50 4.45 1.28 -7.61
N VAL A 51 3.65 1.11 -8.66
CA VAL A 51 4.12 1.17 -10.06
C VAL A 51 3.11 1.96 -10.88
N GLY A 52 3.58 2.96 -11.63
CA GLY A 52 2.71 3.74 -12.53
C GLY A 52 1.57 4.49 -11.82
N GLY A 53 1.74 4.82 -10.53
CA GLY A 53 0.69 5.46 -9.73
C GLY A 53 -0.32 4.48 -9.11
N VAL A 54 -0.12 3.17 -9.24
CA VAL A 54 -1.00 2.15 -8.64
C VAL A 54 -0.30 1.52 -7.44
N LEU A 55 -0.89 1.67 -6.26
CA LEU A 55 -0.54 0.92 -5.06
C LEU A 55 -1.23 -0.44 -5.12
N GLN A 56 -0.46 -1.51 -5.06
CA GLN A 56 -0.94 -2.87 -5.16
C GLN A 56 -0.47 -3.65 -3.94
N GLY A 57 -1.35 -4.46 -3.36
CA GLY A 57 -0.99 -5.36 -2.27
C GLY A 57 -1.31 -6.80 -2.60
N ASN A 58 -0.41 -7.69 -2.17
CA ASN A 58 -0.58 -9.12 -2.28
C ASN A 58 -0.71 -9.73 -0.88
N THR A 59 -1.80 -10.45 -0.64
CA THR A 59 -2.13 -11.07 0.65
C THR A 59 -2.16 -12.59 0.62
N ASN A 60 -1.99 -13.22 -0.54
CA ASN A 60 -2.12 -14.67 -0.70
C ASN A 60 -0.92 -15.32 -1.44
N ALA A 61 -1.03 -16.62 -1.76
CA ALA A 61 0.07 -17.42 -2.27
C ALA A 61 0.44 -17.18 -3.74
N ASP A 62 -0.37 -16.45 -4.52
CA ASP A 62 -0.10 -16.21 -5.93
C ASP A 62 0.65 -14.88 -6.16
N ALA A 63 0.88 -14.52 -7.43
CA ALA A 63 1.62 -13.29 -7.81
C ALA A 63 0.70 -12.14 -8.27
N ALA A 64 -0.62 -12.32 -8.16
CA ALA A 64 -1.60 -11.29 -8.44
C ALA A 64 -1.66 -10.28 -7.29
N ALA A 65 -2.30 -9.16 -7.54
CA ALA A 65 -2.64 -8.21 -6.49
C ALA A 65 -4.06 -8.52 -6.01
N GLU A 66 -4.25 -8.54 -4.69
CA GLU A 66 -5.58 -8.72 -4.09
C GLU A 66 -6.33 -7.40 -3.99
N PHE A 67 -5.62 -6.27 -3.99
CA PHE A 67 -6.21 -4.95 -4.14
C PHE A 67 -5.31 -4.01 -4.95
N GLU A 68 -5.94 -3.04 -5.59
CA GLU A 68 -5.28 -1.99 -6.36
C GLU A 68 -5.93 -0.64 -6.08
N ILE A 69 -5.12 0.37 -5.76
CA ILE A 69 -5.53 1.76 -5.56
C ILE A 69 -4.75 2.63 -6.53
N GLN A 70 -5.44 3.30 -7.45
CA GLN A 70 -4.84 4.35 -8.28
C GLN A 70 -4.74 5.65 -7.50
N LEU A 71 -3.53 6.17 -7.37
CA LEU A 71 -3.29 7.55 -7.00
C LEU A 71 -3.17 8.35 -8.29
N VAL A 72 -4.19 9.15 -8.59
CA VAL A 72 -4.20 9.96 -9.82
C VAL A 72 -3.13 11.02 -9.73
N GLY A 73 -2.31 11.13 -10.78
CA GLY A 73 -1.13 12.02 -10.81
C GLY A 73 0.16 11.35 -10.33
N SER A 74 0.11 10.09 -9.89
CA SER A 74 1.28 9.29 -9.51
C SER A 74 2.21 10.00 -8.52
N PRO A 75 1.69 10.53 -7.39
CA PRO A 75 2.52 11.21 -6.39
C PRO A 75 3.62 10.29 -5.87
N ALA A 76 4.74 10.88 -5.45
CA ALA A 76 5.74 10.15 -4.68
C ALA A 76 5.15 9.75 -3.31
N LEU A 77 5.55 8.59 -2.81
CA LEU A 77 5.10 8.08 -1.51
C LEU A 77 6.29 7.98 -0.55
N VAL A 78 6.09 8.45 0.68
CA VAL A 78 6.98 8.26 1.81
C VAL A 78 6.42 7.14 2.66
N VAL A 79 7.21 6.09 2.89
CA VAL A 79 6.80 4.93 3.70
C VAL A 79 7.80 4.71 4.82
N GLY A 80 7.29 4.77 6.05
CA GLY A 80 8.07 4.69 7.29
C GLY A 80 8.47 6.06 7.84
N GLY A 81 8.72 6.08 9.15
CA GLY A 81 9.13 7.29 9.88
C GLY A 81 8.02 8.32 10.11
N ALA A 82 8.41 9.50 10.58
CA ALA A 82 7.49 10.61 10.80
C ALA A 82 6.98 11.13 9.45
N GLY A 83 5.65 11.19 9.30
CA GLY A 83 5.04 11.65 8.06
C GLY A 83 4.86 10.57 6.99
N THR A 84 4.72 9.31 7.40
CA THR A 84 4.39 8.22 6.46
C THR A 84 3.05 8.49 5.76
N ASP A 85 3.04 8.34 4.44
CA ASP A 85 1.85 8.38 3.60
C ASP A 85 1.13 7.03 3.64
N ILE A 86 1.85 5.93 3.92
CA ILE A 86 1.31 4.59 4.07
C ILE A 86 1.52 4.12 5.51
N LEU A 87 0.44 3.90 6.26
CA LEU A 87 0.51 3.35 7.61
C LEU A 87 0.27 1.84 7.55
N LEU A 88 1.25 1.09 8.08
CA LEU A 88 1.35 -0.37 8.04
C LEU A 88 1.24 -0.94 9.45
#